data_AF-A0A7W5TRM5-F1
#
_entry.id   AF-A0A7W5TRM5-F1
#
_cell.length_a   1.000
_cell.length_b   1.000
_cell.length_c   1.000
_cell.angle_alpha   90.00
_cell.angle_beta   90.00
_cell.angle_gamma   90.00
#
_symmetry.space_group_name_H-M   'P 1'
#
loop_
_entity.id
_entity.type
_entity.pdbx_description
1 polymer ?
#
loop_
_entity_poly.entity_id
_entity_poly.type
_entity_poly.pdbx_seq_one_letter_code
_entity_poly.pdbx_strand_id
1 'polypeptide(L)'
;MNAWFVPGRTAEKRIGRWLAEMEAEADRFADEKGRDAFAFEPIESRYLEAAPASLQIRTPYARTVVEEIREIPHARWDAARRLWSVPYRSFEQLRQRWPAIEAAAEHSEPEARRARREAVRGTEKEAASRARLKERRRHRYPVPDDDAPPLDRAIGTHVGIVFFIGTDGEIADPATVSAFYFPAADDEEYVWASWRRGTLEELVTTWPARMPPQAPERVRGWWTPTLDELRPARREAKSRRRAKERSQQAAGKALRSEAGG
;
A
#
# COMPACT_ATOMS: atom_id res chain seq x y z
N MET A 1 32.92 26.03 -14.16
CA MET A 1 31.71 25.43 -14.76
C MET A 1 31.54 26.03 -16.16
N ASN A 2 32.07 25.38 -17.20
CA ASN A 2 31.96 25.87 -18.57
C ASN A 2 30.82 25.12 -19.27
N ALA A 3 29.63 25.71 -19.30
CA ALA A 3 28.56 25.25 -20.18
C ALA A 3 28.89 25.71 -21.61
N TRP A 4 29.16 24.76 -22.51
CA TRP A 4 29.38 25.07 -23.92
C TRP A 4 28.02 25.41 -24.54
N PHE A 5 27.83 26.67 -24.91
CA PHE A 5 26.62 27.13 -25.58
C PHE A 5 26.62 26.66 -27.03
N VAL A 6 25.64 25.85 -27.41
CA VAL A 6 25.48 25.30 -28.76
C VAL A 6 24.47 26.14 -29.53
N PRO A 7 24.86 26.88 -30.58
CA PRO A 7 23.93 27.70 -31.34
C PRO A 7 23.05 26.84 -32.26
N GLY A 8 21.73 27.00 -32.15
CA GLY A 8 20.74 26.49 -33.10
C GLY A 8 20.07 25.17 -32.71
N ARG A 9 18.72 25.15 -32.85
CA ARG A 9 17.83 24.01 -32.53
C ARG A 9 18.20 22.68 -33.20
N THR A 10 18.94 22.71 -34.31
CA THR A 10 19.35 21.51 -35.05
C THR A 10 20.63 20.88 -34.48
N ALA A 11 21.55 21.70 -33.96
CA ALA A 11 22.78 21.24 -33.32
C ALA A 11 22.49 20.60 -31.95
N GLU A 12 21.56 21.19 -31.19
CA GLU A 12 21.07 20.62 -29.92
C GLU A 12 20.42 19.24 -30.12
N LYS A 13 19.60 19.06 -31.16
CA LYS A 13 19.01 17.75 -31.51
C LYS A 13 20.05 16.71 -31.95
N ARG A 14 21.10 17.12 -32.66
CA ARG A 14 22.18 16.22 -33.08
C ARG A 14 23.05 15.80 -31.90
N ILE A 15 23.37 16.72 -30.99
CA ILE A 15 24.11 16.40 -29.76
C ILE A 15 23.26 15.52 -28.84
N GLY A 16 21.96 15.81 -28.69
CA GLY A 16 21.07 14.94 -27.93
C GLY A 16 20.97 13.53 -28.51
N ARG A 17 20.93 13.39 -29.85
CA ARG A 17 20.96 12.09 -30.52
C ARG A 17 22.29 11.36 -30.32
N TRP A 18 23.40 12.07 -30.45
CA TRP A 18 24.74 11.50 -30.24
C TRP A 18 24.98 11.10 -28.78
N LEU A 19 24.52 11.90 -27.81
CA LEU A 19 24.56 11.55 -26.39
C LEU A 19 23.70 10.32 -26.09
N ALA A 20 22.48 10.24 -26.65
CA ALA A 20 21.62 9.06 -26.49
C ALA A 20 22.21 7.80 -27.15
N GLU A 21 22.91 7.95 -28.27
CA GLU A 21 23.61 6.85 -28.95
C GLU A 21 24.84 6.38 -28.16
N MET A 22 25.61 7.30 -27.59
CA MET A 22 26.73 7.00 -26.69
C MET A 22 26.25 6.38 -25.37
N GLU A 23 25.14 6.85 -24.81
CA GLU A 23 24.52 6.26 -23.62
C GLU A 23 23.97 4.86 -23.93
N ALA A 24 23.39 4.64 -25.11
CA ALA A 24 22.95 3.31 -25.56
C ALA A 24 24.12 2.34 -25.84
N GLU A 25 25.27 2.83 -26.31
CA GLU A 25 26.49 2.03 -26.45
C GLU A 25 27.07 1.67 -25.08
N ALA A 26 27.13 2.63 -24.15
CA ALA A 26 27.57 2.43 -22.77
C ALA A 26 26.65 1.44 -22.02
N ASP A 27 25.33 1.55 -22.22
CA ASP A 27 24.34 0.62 -21.68
C ASP A 27 24.55 -0.81 -22.22
N ARG A 28 24.85 -0.97 -23.52
CA ARG A 28 25.13 -2.27 -24.13
C ARG A 28 26.38 -2.92 -23.54
N PHE A 29 27.46 -2.17 -23.38
CA PHE A 29 28.69 -2.66 -22.76
C PHE A 29 28.47 -3.01 -21.28
N ALA A 30 27.69 -2.22 -20.55
CA ALA A 30 27.32 -2.51 -19.18
C ALA A 30 26.47 -3.79 -19.05
N ASP A 31 25.55 -4.02 -19.99
CA ASP A 31 24.74 -5.25 -20.04
C ASP A 31 25.57 -6.48 -20.45
N GLU A 32 26.57 -6.34 -21.33
CA GLU A 32 27.54 -7.41 -21.61
C GLU A 32 28.37 -7.77 -20.37
N LYS A 33 28.95 -6.77 -19.70
CA LYS A 33 29.68 -6.99 -18.44
C LYS A 33 28.82 -7.67 -17.37
N GLY A 34 27.56 -7.26 -17.25
CA GLY A 34 26.61 -7.86 -16.34
C GLY A 34 26.25 -9.31 -16.70
N ARG A 35 26.19 -9.63 -18.01
CA ARG A 35 26.01 -11.00 -18.49
C ARG A 35 27.21 -11.88 -18.17
N ASP A 36 28.42 -11.37 -18.37
CA ASP A 36 29.65 -12.09 -18.04
C ASP A 36 29.73 -12.36 -16.53
N ALA A 37 29.37 -11.37 -15.70
CA ALA A 37 29.30 -11.54 -14.25
C ALA A 37 28.27 -12.61 -13.85
N PHE A 38 27.09 -12.61 -14.47
CA PHE A 38 26.08 -13.65 -14.24
C PHE A 38 26.54 -15.04 -14.73
N ALA A 39 27.25 -15.12 -15.86
CA ALA A 39 27.77 -16.37 -16.38
C ALA A 39 28.88 -16.95 -15.49
N PHE A 40 29.65 -16.09 -14.83
CA PHE A 40 30.69 -16.49 -13.89
C PHE A 40 30.12 -16.95 -12.55
N GLU A 41 29.19 -16.19 -11.97
CA GLU A 41 28.60 -16.50 -10.66
C GLU A 41 27.06 -16.37 -10.73
N PRO A 42 26.37 -17.37 -11.29
CA PRO A 42 24.92 -17.31 -11.47
C PRO A 42 24.20 -17.38 -10.12
N ILE A 43 23.10 -16.65 -10.03
CA ILE A 43 22.15 -16.80 -8.92
C ILE A 43 21.23 -17.96 -9.26
N GLU A 44 21.34 -19.06 -8.52
CA GLU A 44 20.46 -20.22 -8.65
C GLU A 44 19.21 -20.04 -7.79
N SER A 45 18.06 -19.82 -8.42
CA SER A 45 16.78 -19.73 -7.70
C SER A 45 15.60 -20.10 -8.57
N ARG A 46 14.57 -20.71 -7.96
CA ARG A 46 13.30 -21.07 -8.62
C ARG A 46 12.53 -19.87 -9.16
N TYR A 47 12.86 -18.67 -8.69
CA TYR A 47 12.17 -17.43 -9.04
C TYR A 47 12.91 -16.56 -10.05
N LEU A 48 14.15 -16.93 -10.42
CA LEU A 48 14.98 -16.19 -11.36
C LEU A 48 15.18 -17.00 -12.65
N GLU A 49 14.93 -16.37 -13.79
CA GLU A 49 15.16 -16.96 -15.10
C GLU A 49 16.04 -16.01 -15.92
N ALA A 50 17.17 -16.51 -16.41
CA ALA A 50 18.06 -15.75 -17.28
C ALA A 50 17.55 -15.79 -18.72
N ALA A 51 17.03 -14.67 -19.21
CA ALA A 51 16.64 -14.54 -20.61
C ALA A 51 17.74 -13.79 -21.41
N PRO A 52 17.77 -13.90 -22.76
CA PRO A 52 18.88 -13.36 -23.56
C PRO A 52 19.13 -11.85 -23.40
N ALA A 53 18.06 -11.08 -23.13
CA ALA A 53 18.11 -9.62 -23.03
C ALA A 53 18.05 -9.08 -21.59
N SER A 54 17.59 -9.87 -20.62
CA SER A 54 17.42 -9.42 -19.23
C SER A 54 17.18 -10.59 -18.29
N LEU A 55 17.46 -10.41 -17.00
CA LEU A 55 17.05 -11.31 -15.94
C LEU A 55 15.54 -11.15 -15.67
N GLN A 56 14.81 -12.26 -15.58
CA GLN A 56 13.36 -12.28 -15.36
C GLN A 56 13.05 -12.84 -13.98
N ILE A 57 12.29 -12.10 -13.18
CA ILE A 57 11.91 -12.52 -11.83
C ILE A 57 10.42 -12.86 -11.81
N ARG A 58 10.11 -14.11 -11.44
CA ARG A 58 8.75 -14.65 -11.33
C ARG A 58 8.47 -15.08 -9.89
N THR A 59 8.06 -14.14 -9.06
CA THR A 59 7.72 -14.39 -7.64
C THR A 59 6.22 -14.30 -7.39
N PRO A 60 5.69 -15.05 -6.39
CA PRO A 60 4.35 -14.77 -5.85
C PRO A 60 4.26 -13.33 -5.35
N TYR A 61 3.09 -12.70 -5.48
CA TYR A 61 2.93 -11.33 -5.01
C TYR A 61 3.15 -11.23 -3.49
N ALA A 62 4.14 -10.42 -3.13
CA ALA A 62 4.45 -10.02 -1.77
C ALA A 62 4.87 -8.54 -1.79
N ARG A 63 4.36 -7.74 -0.84
CA ARG A 63 4.68 -6.31 -0.80
C ARG A 63 6.18 -6.08 -0.62
N THR A 64 6.79 -6.83 0.29
CA THR A 64 8.24 -6.79 0.55
C THR A 64 9.06 -7.14 -0.70
N VAL A 65 8.69 -8.18 -1.44
CA VAL A 65 9.36 -8.52 -2.72
C VAL A 65 9.29 -7.37 -3.71
N VAL A 66 8.11 -6.74 -3.85
CA VAL A 66 7.93 -5.59 -4.75
C VAL A 66 8.75 -4.39 -4.28
N GLU A 67 8.81 -4.14 -2.97
CA GLU A 67 9.62 -3.07 -2.39
C GLU A 67 11.11 -3.30 -2.70
N GLU A 68 11.63 -4.50 -2.45
CA GLU A 68 13.03 -4.85 -2.76
C GLU A 68 13.37 -4.73 -4.24
N ILE A 69 12.53 -5.23 -5.14
CA ILE A 69 12.81 -5.17 -6.59
C ILE A 69 12.78 -3.73 -7.12
N ARG A 70 11.94 -2.85 -6.54
CA ARG A 70 11.84 -1.45 -6.99
C ARG A 70 13.08 -0.62 -6.65
N GLU A 71 13.85 -1.04 -5.67
CA GLU A 71 15.13 -0.42 -5.32
C GLU A 71 16.28 -0.83 -6.26
N ILE A 72 16.05 -1.82 -7.13
CA ILE A 72 17.03 -2.23 -8.15
C ILE A 72 16.95 -1.25 -9.33
N PRO A 73 18.07 -0.63 -9.73
CA PRO A 73 18.11 0.27 -10.88
C PRO A 73 17.58 -0.41 -12.15
N HIS A 74 16.84 0.35 -12.97
CA HIS A 74 16.31 -0.10 -14.27
C HIS A 74 15.36 -1.31 -14.22
N ALA A 75 14.97 -1.79 -13.03
CA ALA A 75 13.97 -2.84 -12.89
C ALA A 75 12.62 -2.35 -13.40
N ARG A 76 12.00 -3.13 -14.28
CA ARG A 76 10.71 -2.81 -14.89
C ARG A 76 9.71 -3.94 -14.71
N TRP A 77 8.47 -3.57 -14.42
CA TRP A 77 7.36 -4.52 -14.41
C TRP A 77 6.81 -4.72 -15.82
N ASP A 78 6.80 -5.96 -16.30
CA ASP A 78 6.11 -6.35 -17.53
C ASP A 78 4.69 -6.83 -17.17
N ALA A 79 3.70 -5.98 -17.43
CA ALA A 79 2.30 -6.28 -17.12
C ALA A 79 1.71 -7.40 -18.01
N ALA A 80 2.22 -7.58 -19.23
CA ALA A 80 1.73 -8.60 -20.15
C ALA A 80 2.20 -9.99 -19.71
N ARG A 81 3.46 -10.10 -19.31
CA ARG A 81 4.07 -11.37 -18.87
C ARG A 81 3.99 -11.61 -17.35
N ARG A 82 3.54 -10.61 -16.59
CA ARG A 82 3.44 -10.60 -15.12
C ARG A 82 4.76 -10.98 -14.44
N LEU A 83 5.85 -10.39 -14.91
CA LEU A 83 7.19 -10.61 -14.37
C LEU A 83 7.94 -9.30 -14.25
N TRP A 84 8.97 -9.28 -13.42
CA TRP A 84 9.95 -8.20 -13.41
C TRP A 84 11.08 -8.52 -14.39
N SER A 85 11.49 -7.53 -15.17
CA SER A 85 12.65 -7.59 -16.04
C SER A 85 13.71 -6.66 -15.46
N VAL A 86 14.89 -7.22 -15.19
CA VAL A 86 16.06 -6.52 -14.67
C VAL A 86 17.16 -6.64 -15.71
N PRO A 87 17.64 -5.52 -16.28
CA PRO A 87 18.80 -5.53 -17.19
C PRO A 87 20.04 -6.12 -16.51
N TYR A 88 20.91 -6.75 -17.29
CA TYR A 88 22.10 -7.40 -16.76
C TYR A 88 23.08 -6.41 -16.12
N ARG A 89 23.11 -5.16 -16.58
CA ARG A 89 23.89 -4.09 -15.94
C ARG A 89 23.57 -3.86 -14.46
N SER A 90 22.40 -4.29 -13.99
CA SER A 90 21.96 -4.20 -12.59
C SER A 90 22.08 -5.51 -11.83
N PHE A 91 22.83 -6.48 -12.38
CA PHE A 91 23.04 -7.80 -11.79
C PHE A 91 23.63 -7.74 -10.38
N GLU A 92 24.66 -6.93 -10.14
CA GLU A 92 25.28 -6.85 -8.81
C GLU A 92 24.32 -6.34 -7.73
N GLN A 93 23.47 -5.37 -8.06
CA GLN A 93 22.45 -4.88 -7.13
C GLN A 93 21.36 -5.94 -6.91
N LEU A 94 20.98 -6.67 -7.96
CA LEU A 94 20.07 -7.80 -7.85
C LEU A 94 20.66 -8.88 -6.94
N ARG A 95 21.94 -9.24 -7.11
CA ARG A 95 22.65 -10.24 -6.32
C ARG A 95 22.67 -9.87 -4.84
N GLN A 96 23.00 -8.62 -4.52
CA GLN A 96 23.01 -8.13 -3.15
C GLN A 96 21.63 -8.24 -2.46
N ARG A 97 20.54 -7.99 -3.19
CA ARG A 97 19.17 -8.02 -2.65
C ARG A 97 18.48 -9.38 -2.76
N TRP A 98 19.05 -10.30 -3.54
CA TRP A 98 18.43 -11.58 -3.85
C TRP A 98 18.01 -12.39 -2.61
N PRO A 99 18.85 -12.51 -1.55
CA PRO A 99 18.47 -13.27 -0.36
C PRO A 99 17.19 -12.74 0.32
N ALA A 100 17.01 -11.42 0.36
CA ALA A 100 15.82 -10.79 0.94
C ALA A 100 14.58 -11.02 0.05
N ILE A 101 14.76 -10.93 -1.27
CA ILE A 101 13.70 -11.20 -2.26
C ILE A 101 13.24 -12.66 -2.16
N GLU A 102 14.17 -13.60 -2.13
CA GLU A 102 13.90 -15.03 -2.08
C GLU A 102 13.20 -15.42 -0.76
N ALA A 103 13.74 -14.99 0.39
CA ALA A 103 13.11 -15.26 1.69
C ALA A 103 11.68 -14.69 1.77
N ALA A 104 11.46 -13.48 1.24
CA ALA A 104 10.14 -12.87 1.20
C ALA A 104 9.18 -13.57 0.22
N ALA A 105 9.70 -14.12 -0.89
CA ALA A 105 8.95 -14.91 -1.86
C ALA A 105 8.55 -16.27 -1.28
N GLU A 106 9.47 -17.01 -0.67
CA GLU A 106 9.21 -18.29 0.00
C GLU A 106 8.20 -18.14 1.15
N HIS A 107 8.38 -17.12 1.99
CA HIS A 107 7.41 -16.81 3.03
C HIS A 107 6.00 -16.53 2.47
N SER A 108 5.95 -16.00 1.25
CA SER A 108 4.73 -15.66 0.54
C SER A 108 4.17 -16.79 -0.30
N GLU A 109 4.80 -17.96 -0.34
CA GLU A 109 4.23 -19.10 -1.04
C GLU A 109 2.84 -19.44 -0.48
N PRO A 110 1.86 -19.74 -1.36
CA PRO A 110 0.51 -20.09 -0.94
C PRO A 110 0.47 -21.23 0.10
N GLU A 111 1.39 -22.18 0.02
CA GLU A 111 1.54 -23.30 0.95
C GLU A 111 2.08 -22.85 2.31
N ALA A 112 3.15 -22.05 2.34
CA ALA A 112 3.65 -21.43 3.57
C ALA A 112 2.61 -20.51 4.23
N ARG A 113 1.74 -19.88 3.43
CA ARG A 113 0.59 -19.11 3.95
C ARG A 113 -0.50 -20.01 4.53
N ARG A 114 -0.78 -21.17 3.94
CA ARG A 114 -1.74 -22.17 4.45
C ARG A 114 -1.24 -22.80 5.75
N ALA A 115 0.00 -23.29 5.77
CA ALA A 115 0.63 -23.88 6.96
C ALA A 115 0.64 -22.91 8.15
N ARG A 116 0.91 -21.62 7.92
CA ARG A 116 0.83 -20.60 8.98
C ARG A 116 -0.59 -20.33 9.46
N ARG A 117 -1.58 -20.32 8.57
CA ARG A 117 -2.99 -20.20 8.96
C ARG A 117 -3.42 -21.40 9.81
N GLU A 118 -2.94 -22.58 9.47
CA GLU A 118 -3.21 -23.82 10.23
C GLU A 118 -2.50 -23.83 11.58
N ALA A 119 -1.24 -23.40 11.66
CA ALA A 119 -0.51 -23.29 12.93
C ALA A 119 -1.09 -22.23 13.88
N VAL A 120 -1.72 -21.18 13.33
CA VAL A 120 -2.42 -20.15 14.10
C VAL A 120 -3.84 -20.58 14.45
N ARG A 121 -4.40 -21.58 13.76
CA ARG A 121 -5.76 -22.07 13.97
C ARG A 121 -5.89 -22.70 15.35
N GLY A 122 -6.83 -22.20 16.15
CA GLY A 122 -7.04 -22.62 17.54
C GLY A 122 -6.19 -21.89 18.57
N THR A 123 -5.32 -20.95 18.16
CA THR A 123 -4.53 -20.15 19.12
C THR A 123 -5.33 -18.95 19.65
N GLU A 124 -4.96 -18.46 20.84
CA GLU A 124 -5.52 -17.21 21.40
C GLU A 124 -5.38 -16.02 20.45
N LYS A 125 -4.32 -16.00 19.62
CA LYS A 125 -4.12 -14.97 18.59
C LYS A 125 -5.21 -15.00 17.51
N GLU A 126 -5.69 -16.18 17.12
CA GLU A 126 -6.83 -16.28 16.20
C GLU A 126 -8.12 -15.81 16.87
N ALA A 127 -8.36 -16.24 18.11
CA ALA A 127 -9.55 -15.84 18.87
C ALA A 127 -9.62 -14.32 19.04
N ALA A 128 -8.52 -13.68 19.44
CA ALA A 128 -8.41 -12.23 19.57
C ALA A 128 -8.58 -11.52 18.22
N SER A 129 -7.98 -12.06 17.13
CA SER A 129 -8.15 -11.49 15.78
C SER A 129 -9.60 -11.56 15.30
N ARG A 130 -10.28 -12.68 15.56
CA ARG A 130 -11.69 -12.87 15.23
C ARG A 130 -12.59 -11.94 16.06
N ALA A 131 -12.30 -11.76 17.34
CA ALA A 131 -13.00 -10.81 18.20
C ALA A 131 -12.85 -9.37 17.68
N ARG A 132 -11.62 -8.93 17.36
CA ARG A 132 -11.34 -7.62 16.74
C ARG A 132 -12.06 -7.43 15.42
N LEU A 133 -12.11 -8.46 14.57
CA LEU A 133 -12.80 -8.38 13.29
C LEU A 133 -14.32 -8.27 13.48
N LYS A 134 -14.89 -9.02 14.43
CA LYS A 134 -16.31 -8.93 14.78
C LYS A 134 -16.64 -7.53 15.29
N GLU A 135 -15.79 -6.97 16.14
CA GLU A 135 -16.00 -5.64 16.70
C GLU A 135 -15.93 -4.55 15.62
N ARG A 136 -14.89 -4.59 14.77
CA ARG A 136 -14.76 -3.64 13.65
C ARG A 136 -15.96 -3.65 12.69
N ARG A 137 -16.65 -4.79 12.52
CA ARG A 137 -17.84 -4.90 11.65
C ARG A 137 -19.09 -4.22 12.21
N ARG A 138 -19.12 -3.93 13.52
CA ARG A 138 -20.24 -3.22 14.16
C ARG A 138 -20.29 -1.73 13.79
N HIS A 139 -19.19 -1.18 13.25
CA HIS A 139 -19.06 0.24 12.89
C HIS A 139 -19.53 1.21 13.99
N ARG A 140 -19.23 0.84 15.23
CA ARG A 140 -19.40 1.69 16.42
C ARG A 140 -18.04 2.13 16.95
N TYR A 141 -18.03 3.25 17.66
CA TYR A 141 -16.84 3.82 18.27
C TYR A 141 -17.22 4.46 19.61
N PRO A 142 -16.42 4.28 20.67
CA PRO A 142 -16.72 4.86 21.97
C PRO A 142 -16.40 6.36 21.95
N VAL A 143 -17.32 7.17 22.45
CA VAL A 143 -17.25 8.62 22.49
C VAL A 143 -17.58 9.09 23.91
N PRO A 144 -16.83 10.04 24.50
CA PRO A 144 -17.18 10.59 25.81
C PRO A 144 -18.59 11.19 25.81
N ASP A 145 -19.41 10.88 26.82
CA ASP A 145 -20.79 11.38 26.91
C ASP A 145 -20.85 12.92 26.94
N ASP A 146 -19.93 13.53 27.69
CA ASP A 146 -19.86 14.98 27.88
C ASP A 146 -19.19 15.75 26.72
N ASP A 147 -18.48 15.08 25.80
CA ASP A 147 -17.75 15.73 24.70
C ASP A 147 -17.89 14.95 23.38
N ALA A 148 -19.10 14.96 22.83
CA ALA A 148 -19.43 14.29 21.59
C ALA A 148 -18.85 15.00 20.34
N PRO A 149 -18.32 14.24 19.35
CA PRO A 149 -17.79 14.80 18.11
C PRO A 149 -18.90 15.32 17.19
N PRO A 150 -18.59 16.30 16.33
CA PRO A 150 -19.55 16.78 15.35
C PRO A 150 -19.85 15.70 14.28
N LEU A 151 -21.13 15.52 13.97
CA LEU A 151 -21.63 14.45 13.08
C LEU A 151 -21.42 14.75 11.59
N ASP A 152 -21.31 16.03 11.20
CA ASP A 152 -21.22 16.49 9.82
C ASP A 152 -19.77 16.66 9.32
N ARG A 153 -18.78 16.23 10.12
CA ARG A 153 -17.36 16.46 9.86
C ARG A 153 -16.56 15.17 9.82
N ALA A 154 -15.43 15.24 9.11
CA ALA A 154 -14.43 14.19 9.17
C ALA A 154 -13.69 14.30 10.50
N ILE A 155 -13.71 13.23 11.27
CA ILE A 155 -13.11 13.14 12.60
C ILE A 155 -11.99 12.10 12.59
N GLY A 156 -10.82 12.49 13.08
CA GLY A 156 -9.72 11.58 13.37
C GLY A 156 -10.02 10.78 14.63
N THR A 157 -9.80 9.47 14.56
CA THR A 157 -9.99 8.54 15.67
C THR A 157 -8.89 7.48 15.64
N HIS A 158 -8.82 6.65 16.68
CA HIS A 158 -7.90 5.51 16.73
C HIS A 158 -8.14 4.46 15.64
N VAL A 159 -9.35 4.41 15.08
CA VAL A 159 -9.71 3.50 13.97
C VAL A 159 -9.52 4.14 12.59
N GLY A 160 -9.12 5.41 12.53
CA GLY A 160 -8.91 6.20 11.32
C GLY A 160 -9.86 7.39 11.19
N ILE A 161 -9.98 7.95 10.00
CA ILE A 161 -10.88 9.09 9.73
C ILE A 161 -12.29 8.60 9.43
N VAL A 162 -13.26 9.05 10.21
CA VAL A 162 -14.67 8.63 10.15
C VAL A 162 -15.62 9.82 10.17
N PHE A 163 -16.88 9.59 9.80
CA PHE A 163 -17.99 10.50 9.96
C PHE A 163 -18.99 9.84 10.91
N PHE A 164 -19.32 10.50 12.01
CA PHE A 164 -20.31 10.01 12.95
C PHE A 164 -21.72 10.24 12.41
N ILE A 165 -22.60 9.26 12.58
CA ILE A 165 -23.99 9.32 12.08
C ILE A 165 -24.98 9.59 13.22
N GLY A 166 -24.59 9.23 14.44
CA GLY A 166 -25.36 9.46 15.66
C GLY A 166 -24.85 8.60 16.81
N THR A 167 -25.37 8.87 18.00
CA THR A 167 -25.18 8.07 19.20
C THR A 167 -26.41 7.18 19.40
N ASP A 168 -26.19 5.96 19.86
CA ASP A 168 -27.31 5.06 20.24
C ASP A 168 -27.73 5.27 21.70
N GLY A 169 -26.93 6.01 22.48
CA GLY A 169 -27.16 6.26 23.91
C GLY A 169 -26.80 5.04 24.78
N GLU A 170 -26.19 4.00 24.21
CA GLU A 170 -25.74 2.82 24.95
C GLU A 170 -24.37 3.10 25.57
N ILE A 171 -24.28 2.97 26.91
CA ILE A 171 -23.02 3.12 27.63
C ILE A 171 -22.05 2.01 27.20
N ALA A 172 -20.84 2.41 26.85
CA ALA A 172 -19.76 1.53 26.44
C ALA A 172 -19.03 0.98 27.67
N ASP A 173 -19.01 -0.35 27.77
CA ASP A 173 -18.23 -1.06 28.79
C ASP A 173 -16.72 -0.70 28.68
N PRO A 174 -16.10 -0.13 29.74
CA PRO A 174 -14.69 0.29 29.72
C PRO A 174 -13.70 -0.83 29.40
N ALA A 175 -14.01 -2.07 29.80
CA ALA A 175 -13.18 -3.24 29.47
C ALA A 175 -13.18 -3.52 27.96
N THR A 176 -14.34 -3.42 27.31
CA THR A 176 -14.48 -3.52 25.86
C THR A 176 -13.76 -2.38 25.15
N VAL A 177 -13.89 -1.13 25.63
CA VAL A 177 -13.18 0.03 25.05
C VAL A 177 -11.66 -0.19 25.09
N SER A 178 -11.13 -0.54 26.27
CA SER A 178 -9.70 -0.79 26.48
C SER A 178 -9.16 -1.97 25.67
N ALA A 179 -9.97 -3.01 25.47
CA ALA A 179 -9.55 -4.19 24.72
C ALA A 179 -9.45 -3.94 23.20
N PHE A 180 -10.28 -3.06 22.64
CA PHE A 180 -10.44 -2.93 21.19
C PHE A 180 -10.07 -1.58 20.58
N TYR A 181 -10.08 -0.49 21.36
CA TYR A 181 -9.97 0.87 20.85
C TYR A 181 -8.77 1.63 21.43
N PHE A 182 -8.85 2.01 22.71
CA PHE A 182 -7.81 2.75 23.43
C PHE A 182 -8.00 2.54 24.93
N PRO A 183 -6.97 2.72 25.77
CA PRO A 183 -7.11 2.63 27.22
C PRO A 183 -8.15 3.65 27.70
N ALA A 184 -9.28 3.16 28.21
CA ALA A 184 -10.35 4.01 28.73
C ALA A 184 -9.86 4.74 29.98
N ALA A 185 -10.22 6.03 30.13
CA ALA A 185 -9.99 6.76 31.37
C ALA A 185 -10.96 6.25 32.45
N ASP A 186 -10.48 6.12 33.70
CA ASP A 186 -11.29 5.60 34.81
C ASP A 186 -12.42 6.55 35.24
N ASP A 187 -12.34 7.83 34.84
CA ASP A 187 -13.24 8.92 35.20
C ASP A 187 -14.13 9.41 34.04
N GLU A 188 -14.06 8.80 32.85
CA GLU A 188 -14.90 9.15 31.70
C GLU A 188 -15.92 8.04 31.39
N GLU A 189 -17.20 8.41 31.27
CA GLU A 189 -18.22 7.55 30.68
C GLU A 189 -18.22 7.69 29.15
N TYR A 190 -18.13 6.55 28.47
CA TYR A 190 -18.19 6.48 27.02
C TYR A 190 -19.55 5.97 26.57
N VAL A 191 -20.08 6.52 25.49
CA VAL A 191 -21.29 6.08 24.80
C VAL A 191 -20.92 5.57 23.42
N TRP A 192 -21.63 4.55 22.93
CA TRP A 192 -21.44 4.08 21.57
C TRP A 192 -21.97 5.07 20.53
N ALA A 193 -21.13 5.37 19.55
CA ALA A 193 -21.50 6.18 18.42
C ALA A 193 -21.32 5.39 17.12
N SER A 194 -22.36 5.41 16.27
CA SER A 194 -22.32 4.80 14.95
C SER A 194 -21.56 5.70 13.97
N TRP A 195 -20.74 5.10 13.12
CA TRP A 195 -19.93 5.84 12.15
C TRP A 195 -19.94 5.22 10.76
N ARG A 196 -19.61 6.03 9.76
CA ARG A 196 -19.33 5.59 8.40
C ARG A 196 -18.00 6.14 7.91
N ARG A 197 -17.48 5.51 6.85
CA ARG A 197 -16.33 6.05 6.12
C ARG A 197 -16.78 7.25 5.28
N GLY A 198 -15.95 8.29 5.25
CA GLY A 198 -16.13 9.43 4.35
C GLY A 198 -16.02 9.02 2.89
N THR A 199 -16.80 9.69 2.05
CA THR A 199 -16.64 9.71 0.59
C THR A 199 -15.39 10.49 0.20
N LEU A 200 -14.96 10.38 -1.07
CA LEU A 200 -13.77 11.11 -1.52
C LEU A 200 -14.02 12.62 -1.48
N GLU A 201 -15.22 13.04 -1.88
CA GLU A 201 -15.69 14.42 -1.92
C GLU A 201 -15.64 15.03 -0.52
N GLU A 202 -16.28 14.39 0.46
CA GLU A 202 -16.31 14.85 1.85
C GLU A 202 -14.91 15.02 2.44
N LEU A 203 -14.01 14.04 2.21
CA LEU A 203 -12.64 14.09 2.70
C LEU A 203 -11.79 15.17 2.02
N VAL A 204 -12.09 15.53 0.77
CA VAL A 204 -11.41 16.60 0.05
C VAL A 204 -11.88 17.97 0.56
N THR A 205 -13.17 18.10 0.87
CA THR A 205 -13.76 19.34 1.42
C THR A 205 -13.42 19.58 2.89
N THR A 206 -12.97 18.56 3.63
CA THR A 206 -12.53 18.72 5.02
C THR A 206 -11.35 19.69 5.14
N TRP A 207 -11.50 20.70 6.00
CA TRP A 207 -10.43 21.57 6.43
C TRP A 207 -9.50 20.84 7.42
N PRO A 208 -8.19 20.72 7.11
CA PRO A 208 -7.25 20.02 7.99
C PRO A 208 -6.90 20.84 9.22
N ALA A 209 -6.66 20.15 10.34
CA ALA A 209 -5.96 20.75 11.48
C ALA A 209 -4.52 21.12 11.08
N ARG A 210 -4.07 22.30 11.54
CA ARG A 210 -2.69 22.78 11.29
C ARG A 210 -1.66 22.06 12.15
N MET A 211 -2.08 21.62 13.34
CA MET A 211 -1.23 20.96 14.33
C MET A 211 -1.69 19.52 14.52
N PRO A 212 -0.76 18.59 14.81
CA PRO A 212 -1.13 17.23 15.20
C PRO A 212 -1.92 17.22 16.52
N PRO A 213 -2.76 16.19 16.74
CA PRO A 213 -3.53 16.08 17.95
C PRO A 213 -2.62 15.93 19.17
N GLN A 214 -2.90 16.73 20.20
CA GLN A 214 -2.18 16.71 21.46
C GLN A 214 -2.58 15.49 22.30
N ALA A 215 -1.83 15.22 23.36
CA ALA A 215 -2.12 14.13 24.30
C ALA A 215 -3.57 14.10 24.82
N PRO A 216 -4.17 15.22 25.30
CA PRO A 216 -5.56 15.19 25.79
C PRO A 216 -6.57 14.84 24.70
N GLU A 217 -6.39 15.33 23.47
CA GLU A 217 -7.29 15.00 22.35
C GLU A 217 -7.20 13.53 21.95
N ARG A 218 -6.03 12.90 22.13
CA ARG A 218 -5.84 11.47 21.92
C ARG A 218 -6.49 10.65 23.03
N VAL A 219 -6.36 11.08 24.29
CA VAL A 219 -7.02 10.43 25.43
C VAL A 219 -8.54 10.48 25.29
N ARG A 220 -9.09 11.66 24.94
CA ARG A 220 -10.52 11.84 24.60
C ARG A 220 -11.01 10.90 23.51
N GLY A 221 -10.12 10.43 22.64
CA GLY A 221 -10.44 9.44 21.62
C GLY A 221 -10.85 10.01 20.26
N TRP A 222 -10.99 11.33 20.10
CA TRP A 222 -11.28 11.93 18.80
C TRP A 222 -10.68 13.33 18.63
N TRP A 223 -10.32 13.69 17.40
CA TRP A 223 -9.67 14.96 17.06
C TRP A 223 -10.00 15.43 15.64
N THR A 224 -9.65 16.68 15.33
CA THR A 224 -9.71 17.17 13.94
C THR A 224 -8.52 16.62 13.17
N PRO A 225 -8.73 15.92 12.03
CA PRO A 225 -7.65 15.25 11.34
C PRO A 225 -6.69 16.24 10.68
N THR A 226 -5.41 15.89 10.67
CA THR A 226 -4.35 16.64 9.98
C THR A 226 -4.34 16.35 8.48
N LEU A 227 -3.62 17.17 7.71
CA LEU A 227 -3.44 16.93 6.28
C LEU A 227 -2.75 15.58 6.00
N ASP A 228 -1.80 15.17 6.85
CA ASP A 228 -1.06 13.92 6.67
C ASP A 228 -1.91 12.69 6.99
N GLU A 229 -2.91 12.81 7.87
CA GLU A 229 -3.93 11.76 8.07
C GLU A 229 -4.97 11.73 6.94
N LEU A 230 -5.33 12.90 6.39
CA LEU A 230 -6.31 13.00 5.29
C LEU A 230 -5.77 12.45 3.97
N ARG A 231 -4.48 12.60 3.68
CA ARG A 231 -3.84 12.08 2.45
C ARG A 231 -4.04 10.56 2.25
N PRO A 232 -3.69 9.67 3.19
CA PRO A 232 -3.93 8.24 3.05
C PRO A 232 -5.42 7.91 3.00
N ALA A 233 -6.27 8.59 3.80
CA ALA A 233 -7.72 8.39 3.76
C ALA A 233 -8.32 8.72 2.38
N ARG A 234 -7.90 9.83 1.76
CA ARG A 234 -8.29 10.22 0.39
C ARG A 234 -7.82 9.20 -0.65
N ARG A 235 -6.59 8.70 -0.52
CA ARG A 235 -6.04 7.65 -1.41
C ARG A 235 -6.86 6.36 -1.29
N GLU A 236 -7.21 5.96 -0.08
CA GLU A 236 -8.04 4.78 0.16
C GLU A 236 -9.45 4.97 -0.42
N ALA A 237 -10.08 6.12 -0.17
CA ALA A 237 -11.40 6.46 -0.73
C ALA A 237 -11.40 6.42 -2.27
N LYS A 238 -10.37 6.98 -2.91
CA LYS A 238 -10.18 6.92 -4.37
C LYS A 238 -10.02 5.48 -4.87
N SER A 239 -9.27 4.64 -4.15
CA SER A 239 -9.11 3.22 -4.48
C SER A 239 -10.43 2.47 -4.39
N ARG A 240 -11.19 2.68 -3.31
CA ARG A 240 -12.52 2.07 -3.10
C ARG A 240 -13.50 2.45 -4.21
N ARG A 241 -13.54 3.74 -4.58
CA ARG A 241 -14.38 4.23 -5.69
C ARG A 241 -14.04 3.51 -7.00
N ARG A 242 -12.75 3.45 -7.38
CA ARG A 242 -12.30 2.74 -8.58
C ARG A 242 -12.61 1.24 -8.54
N ALA A 243 -12.53 0.61 -7.37
CA ALA A 243 -12.91 -0.80 -7.22
C ALA A 243 -14.41 -1.01 -7.47
N LYS A 244 -15.27 -0.12 -6.93
CA LYS A 244 -16.72 -0.15 -7.15
C LYS A 244 -17.07 0.06 -8.63
N GLU A 245 -16.46 1.06 -9.28
CA GLU A 245 -16.65 1.33 -10.71
C GLU A 245 -16.26 0.11 -11.57
N ARG A 246 -15.11 -0.53 -11.29
CA ARG A 246 -14.69 -1.74 -12.01
C ARG A 246 -15.63 -2.92 -11.81
N SER A 247 -16.13 -3.12 -10.59
CA SER A 247 -17.09 -4.18 -10.28
C SER A 247 -18.42 -3.97 -11.01
N GLN A 248 -18.91 -2.73 -11.06
CA GLN A 248 -20.13 -2.38 -11.80
C GLN A 248 -19.96 -2.57 -13.31
N GLN A 249 -18.81 -2.17 -13.88
CA GLN A 249 -18.50 -2.41 -15.29
C GLN A 249 -18.43 -3.91 -15.62
N ALA A 250 -17.83 -4.72 -14.75
CA ALA A 250 -17.76 -6.17 -14.91
C ALA A 250 -19.16 -6.81 -14.87
N ALA A 251 -20.01 -6.41 -13.91
CA ALA A 251 -21.39 -6.89 -13.80
C ALA A 251 -22.24 -6.48 -15.02
N GLY A 252 -22.10 -5.24 -15.49
CA GLY A 252 -22.80 -4.75 -16.69
C GLY A 252 -22.35 -5.47 -17.97
N LYS A 253 -21.08 -5.88 -18.06
CA LYS A 253 -20.57 -6.67 -19.18
C LYS A 253 -21.12 -8.10 -19.15
N ALA A 254 -21.20 -8.73 -17.98
CA ALA A 254 -21.76 -10.07 -17.82
C ALA A 254 -23.25 -10.14 -18.22
N LEU A 255 -24.05 -9.15 -17.79
CA LEU A 255 -25.47 -9.04 -18.16
C LEU A 255 -25.66 -8.84 -19.67
N ARG A 256 -24.76 -8.11 -20.34
CA ARG A 256 -24.82 -7.91 -21.80
C ARG A 256 -24.40 -9.16 -22.59
N SER A 257 -23.53 -10.01 -22.04
CA SER A 257 -23.20 -11.29 -22.68
C SER A 257 -24.30 -12.35 -22.53
N GLU A 258 -25.10 -12.29 -21.46
CA GLU A 258 -26.24 -13.21 -21.28
C GLU A 258 -27.49 -12.81 -22.08
N ALA A 259 -27.67 -11.52 -22.39
CA ALA A 259 -28.80 -11.04 -23.20
C ALA A 259 -28.56 -11.09 -24.73
N GLY A 260 -27.35 -11.49 -25.17
CA GLY A 260 -26.95 -11.52 -26.57
C GLY A 260 -26.68 -12.92 -27.13
N GLY A 261 -27.06 -13.98 -26.42
CA GLY A 261 -27.07 -15.37 -26.88
C GLY A 261 -28.49 -15.89 -26.97
#